data_AF-A0YFU8-F1
#
_entry.id   AF-A0YFU8-F1
#
_cell.length_a   1.000
_cell.length_b   1.000
_cell.length_c   1.000
_cell.angle_alpha   90.00
_cell.angle_beta   90.00
_cell.angle_gamma   90.00
#
_symmetry.space_group_name_H-M   'P 1'
#
loop_
_entity.id
_entity.type
_entity.pdbx_description
1 polymer ?
#
loop_
_entity_poly.entity_id
_entity_poly.type
_entity_poly.pdbx_seq_one_letter_code
_entity_poly.pdbx_strand_id
1 'polypeptide(L)'
;MPFGEVEDEASNIAWPPEGDWVMNVLGFQEACDNAEIVRIQDEPPVDIPVATPEGMAVLKLIAWTDRAADMRRKDAKDLLYLFTTYEKIPAISNVLYENQDLMESYDWDIELASAYQLGIEAEDITEDQTYDAIASLFDGEHDSLAVEMLVEEMCEQVDREYERNEALMNAFIDGFLNESSDEE
;
A
#
# COMPACT_ATOMS: atom_id res chain seq x y z
N MET A 1 -2.15 -1.10 -19.68
CA MET A 1 -1.88 -2.49 -20.12
C MET A 1 -3.20 -3.23 -20.08
N PRO A 2 -3.57 -4.03 -21.09
CA PRO A 2 -4.63 -5.02 -20.91
C PRO A 2 -4.05 -6.20 -20.11
N PHE A 3 -4.75 -6.61 -19.05
CA PHE A 3 -4.32 -7.55 -17.99
C PHE A 3 -4.51 -9.03 -18.41
N GLY A 4 -3.77 -9.98 -17.80
CA GLY A 4 -3.88 -11.44 -18.02
C GLY A 4 -2.59 -12.24 -17.73
N GLU A 5 -2.66 -13.58 -17.89
CA GLU A 5 -1.58 -14.58 -17.69
C GLU A 5 -0.31 -14.30 -18.52
N VAL A 6 0.53 -13.38 -18.05
CA VAL A 6 1.83 -13.04 -18.69
C VAL A 6 2.99 -13.18 -17.70
N GLU A 7 2.70 -13.42 -16.42
CA GLU A 7 3.69 -13.59 -15.36
C GLU A 7 4.21 -15.02 -15.25
N ASP A 8 5.44 -15.16 -14.77
CA ASP A 8 6.04 -16.46 -14.43
C ASP A 8 5.75 -16.88 -12.97
N GLU A 9 6.21 -18.07 -12.58
CA GLU A 9 6.01 -18.62 -11.22
C GLU A 9 6.63 -17.78 -10.10
N ALA A 10 7.44 -16.76 -10.42
CA ALA A 10 8.06 -15.84 -9.49
C ALA A 10 7.45 -14.43 -9.59
N SER A 11 6.24 -14.31 -10.16
CA SER A 11 5.52 -13.06 -10.36
C SER A 11 6.34 -12.03 -11.14
N ASN A 12 7.02 -12.46 -12.20
CA ASN A 12 7.79 -11.56 -13.07
C ASN A 12 7.26 -11.53 -14.51
N ILE A 13 7.38 -10.36 -15.14
CA ILE A 13 7.16 -10.18 -16.58
C ILE A 13 8.44 -9.67 -17.24
N ALA A 14 8.98 -10.44 -18.18
CA ALA A 14 10.08 -9.99 -19.05
C ALA A 14 9.53 -9.20 -20.25
N TRP A 15 9.93 -7.93 -20.39
CA TRP A 15 9.40 -7.08 -21.45
C TRP A 15 9.96 -7.42 -22.85
N PRO A 16 9.10 -7.68 -23.86
CA PRO A 16 9.57 -7.87 -25.24
C PRO A 16 10.16 -6.58 -25.84
N PRO A 17 11.02 -6.66 -26.88
CA PRO A 17 11.34 -7.86 -27.67
C PRO A 17 12.52 -8.69 -27.14
N GLU A 18 13.37 -8.13 -26.29
CA GLU A 18 14.64 -8.75 -25.88
C GLU A 18 14.59 -9.33 -24.46
N GLY A 19 13.58 -9.00 -23.65
CA GLY A 19 13.49 -9.44 -22.25
C GLY A 19 14.46 -8.70 -21.32
N ASP A 20 15.01 -7.56 -21.76
CA ASP A 20 16.07 -6.82 -21.06
C ASP A 20 15.65 -6.26 -19.70
N TRP A 21 14.34 -6.16 -19.46
CA TRP A 21 13.79 -5.65 -18.22
C TRP A 21 12.73 -6.60 -17.68
N VAL A 22 13.02 -7.16 -16.53
CA VAL A 22 12.14 -8.04 -15.76
C VAL A 22 11.43 -7.16 -14.73
N MET A 23 10.11 -7.12 -14.78
CA MET A 23 9.26 -6.37 -13.86
C MET A 23 8.67 -7.36 -12.86
N ASN A 24 8.89 -7.13 -11.57
CA ASN A 24 8.10 -7.78 -10.51
C ASN A 24 6.65 -7.26 -10.59
N VAL A 25 5.70 -8.18 -10.71
CA VAL A 25 4.26 -7.94 -10.78
C VAL A 25 3.50 -8.48 -9.58
N LEU A 26 4.20 -8.85 -8.51
CA LEU A 26 3.57 -9.17 -7.22
C LEU A 26 2.67 -8.01 -6.76
N GLY A 27 1.46 -8.32 -6.30
CA GLY A 27 0.44 -7.32 -5.97
C GLY A 27 -0.36 -6.77 -7.16
N PHE A 28 0.01 -7.05 -8.42
CA PHE A 28 -0.72 -6.51 -9.58
C PHE A 28 -2.07 -7.19 -9.78
N GLN A 29 -2.13 -8.52 -9.61
CA GLN A 29 -3.36 -9.27 -9.80
C GLN A 29 -4.34 -8.91 -8.68
N GLU A 30 -3.88 -8.85 -7.42
CA GLU A 30 -4.70 -8.44 -6.28
C GLU A 30 -5.25 -7.02 -6.44
N ALA A 31 -4.41 -6.06 -6.83
CA ALA A 31 -4.85 -4.69 -7.09
C ALA A 31 -5.80 -4.58 -8.29
N CYS A 32 -5.69 -5.48 -9.28
CA CYS A 32 -6.58 -5.54 -10.43
C CYS A 32 -7.94 -6.12 -10.05
N ASP A 33 -7.96 -7.20 -9.27
CA ASP A 33 -9.18 -7.89 -8.87
C ASP A 33 -10.01 -7.07 -7.88
N ASN A 34 -9.35 -6.23 -7.08
CA ASN A 34 -9.98 -5.29 -6.16
C ASN A 34 -10.19 -3.89 -6.75
N ALA A 35 -9.89 -3.65 -8.04
CA ALA A 35 -10.05 -2.35 -8.65
C ALA A 35 -11.51 -1.87 -8.71
N GLU A 36 -11.74 -0.60 -8.39
CA GLU A 36 -13.06 0.01 -8.51
C GLU A 36 -13.31 0.59 -9.91
N ILE A 37 -14.53 0.40 -10.42
CA ILE A 37 -14.94 0.99 -11.70
C ILE A 37 -15.35 2.45 -11.50
N VAL A 38 -14.56 3.36 -12.07
CA VAL A 38 -14.81 4.81 -12.04
C VAL A 38 -15.30 5.29 -13.39
N ARG A 39 -16.43 6.00 -13.39
CA ARG A 39 -16.94 6.72 -14.56
C ARG A 39 -16.24 8.07 -14.71
N ILE A 40 -15.50 8.25 -15.79
CA ILE A 40 -14.78 9.51 -16.09
C ILE A 40 -15.49 10.38 -17.14
N GLN A 41 -16.50 9.84 -17.82
CA GLN A 41 -17.32 10.57 -18.79
C GLN A 41 -18.72 9.95 -18.85
N ASP A 42 -19.76 10.77 -18.87
CA ASP A 42 -21.14 10.29 -18.94
C ASP A 42 -21.61 10.00 -20.37
N GLU A 43 -21.16 10.78 -21.37
CA GLU A 43 -21.62 10.62 -22.75
C GLU A 43 -20.52 10.86 -23.81
N PRO A 44 -20.15 9.83 -24.61
CA PRO A 44 -20.47 8.42 -24.36
C PRO A 44 -19.92 7.95 -23.00
N PRO A 45 -20.58 7.01 -22.30
CA PRO A 45 -20.06 6.49 -21.05
C PRO A 45 -18.65 5.94 -21.20
N VAL A 46 -17.74 6.38 -20.33
CA VAL A 46 -16.38 5.85 -20.22
C VAL A 46 -16.12 5.45 -18.78
N ASP A 47 -16.05 4.15 -18.56
CA ASP A 47 -15.81 3.51 -17.28
C ASP A 47 -14.42 2.85 -17.33
N ILE A 48 -13.60 3.12 -16.33
CA ILE A 48 -12.25 2.56 -16.23
C ILE A 48 -12.05 1.91 -14.85
N PRO A 49 -11.36 0.75 -14.77
CA PRO A 49 -10.90 0.23 -13.50
C PRO A 49 -9.79 1.14 -12.96
N VAL A 50 -9.88 1.47 -11.68
CA VAL A 50 -8.90 2.27 -10.95
C VAL A 50 -8.52 1.49 -9.70
N ALA A 51 -7.22 1.31 -9.47
CA ALA A 51 -6.73 0.67 -8.25
C ALA A 51 -7.22 1.46 -7.03
N THR A 52 -7.69 0.74 -6.02
CA THR A 52 -8.11 1.30 -4.75
C THR A 52 -6.91 1.83 -3.95
N PRO A 53 -7.12 2.66 -2.92
CA PRO A 53 -6.02 3.13 -2.07
C PRO A 53 -5.18 2.00 -1.46
N GLU A 54 -5.80 0.93 -0.98
CA GLU A 54 -5.15 -0.26 -0.42
C GLU A 54 -4.37 -1.04 -1.50
N GLY A 55 -4.95 -1.24 -2.69
CA GLY A 55 -4.24 -1.80 -3.84
C GLY A 55 -3.04 -0.93 -4.26
N MET A 56 -3.19 0.39 -4.21
CA MET A 56 -2.08 1.32 -4.45
C MET A 56 -1.00 1.24 -3.36
N ALA A 57 -1.36 1.04 -2.09
CA ALA A 57 -0.39 0.88 -1.01
C ALA A 57 0.46 -0.40 -1.21
N VAL A 58 -0.20 -1.54 -1.48
CA VAL A 58 0.46 -2.82 -1.78
C VAL A 58 1.43 -2.66 -2.96
N LEU A 59 0.95 -2.13 -4.09
CA LEU A 59 1.77 -1.90 -5.28
C LEU A 59 2.98 -0.98 -5.00
N LYS A 60 2.83 -0.01 -4.12
CA LYS A 60 3.90 0.93 -3.77
C LYS A 60 4.93 0.33 -2.84
N LEU A 61 4.53 -0.53 -1.90
CA LEU A 61 5.45 -1.28 -1.06
C LEU A 61 6.31 -2.23 -1.90
N ILE A 62 5.69 -3.02 -2.78
CA ILE A 62 6.42 -3.92 -3.69
C ILE A 62 7.33 -3.13 -4.65
N ALA A 63 6.83 -2.05 -5.25
CA ALA A 63 7.65 -1.22 -6.13
C ALA A 63 8.83 -0.59 -5.38
N TRP A 64 8.64 -0.23 -4.11
CA TRP A 64 9.71 0.30 -3.27
C TRP A 64 10.75 -0.78 -2.93
N THR A 65 10.37 -2.04 -2.67
CA THR A 65 11.36 -3.09 -2.40
C THR A 65 12.16 -3.51 -3.64
N ASP A 66 11.55 -3.43 -4.83
CA ASP A 66 12.16 -3.89 -6.09
C ASP A 66 13.05 -2.83 -6.79
N ARG A 67 12.77 -1.53 -6.58
CA ARG A 67 13.45 -0.45 -7.32
C ARG A 67 14.83 -0.08 -6.77
N ALA A 68 15.67 0.45 -7.64
CA ALA A 68 16.93 1.09 -7.24
C ALA A 68 16.69 2.34 -6.38
N ALA A 69 17.63 2.63 -5.47
CA ALA A 69 17.52 3.69 -4.47
C ALA A 69 17.17 5.09 -5.03
N ASP A 70 17.62 5.41 -6.25
CA ASP A 70 17.33 6.69 -6.91
C ASP A 70 15.89 6.84 -7.41
N MET A 71 15.14 5.74 -7.50
CA MET A 71 13.75 5.71 -7.98
C MET A 71 12.71 5.54 -6.87
N ARG A 72 13.10 4.94 -5.74
CA ARG A 72 12.21 4.54 -4.63
C ARG A 72 11.58 5.69 -3.85
N ARG A 73 12.27 6.83 -3.73
CA ARG A 73 11.78 8.01 -3.00
C ARG A 73 10.41 8.49 -3.46
N LYS A 74 10.06 8.26 -4.73
CA LYS A 74 8.73 8.59 -5.24
C LYS A 74 7.65 7.66 -4.65
N ASP A 75 7.92 6.36 -4.57
CA ASP A 75 6.98 5.38 -4.03
C ASP A 75 6.76 5.60 -2.53
N ALA A 76 7.83 5.93 -1.78
CA ALA A 76 7.74 6.34 -0.38
C ALA A 76 6.81 7.56 -0.19
N LYS A 77 6.95 8.58 -1.02
CA LYS A 77 6.08 9.77 -0.97
C LYS A 77 4.64 9.49 -1.37
N ASP A 78 4.43 8.60 -2.34
CA ASP A 78 3.10 8.16 -2.73
C ASP A 78 2.43 7.41 -1.56
N LEU A 79 3.16 6.58 -0.80
CA LEU A 79 2.65 5.95 0.43
C LEU A 79 2.31 6.98 1.51
N LEU A 80 3.19 7.94 1.79
CA LEU A 80 2.90 9.01 2.75
C LEU A 80 1.64 9.81 2.34
N TYR A 81 1.45 10.04 1.04
CA TYR A 81 0.25 10.70 0.55
C TYR A 81 -1.00 9.87 0.86
N LEU A 82 -0.98 8.55 0.66
CA LEU A 82 -2.10 7.68 1.04
C LEU A 82 -2.36 7.77 2.54
N PHE A 83 -1.34 7.62 3.39
CA PHE A 83 -1.48 7.65 4.85
C PHE A 83 -2.09 8.96 5.38
N THR A 84 -1.83 10.08 4.71
CA THR A 84 -2.29 11.42 5.12
C THR A 84 -3.53 11.92 4.39
N THR A 85 -4.14 11.09 3.53
CA THR A 85 -5.33 11.48 2.78
C THR A 85 -6.43 10.43 2.72
N TYR A 86 -6.16 9.20 3.15
CA TYR A 86 -7.13 8.12 3.12
C TYR A 86 -8.40 8.42 3.93
N GLU A 87 -8.26 9.12 5.06
CA GLU A 87 -9.37 9.57 5.91
C GLU A 87 -10.28 10.58 5.21
N LYS A 88 -9.81 11.22 4.13
CA LYS A 88 -10.62 12.18 3.35
C LYS A 88 -11.66 11.47 2.49
N ILE A 89 -11.59 10.15 2.36
CA ILE A 89 -12.63 9.35 1.72
C ILE A 89 -13.84 9.29 2.67
N PRO A 90 -15.04 9.70 2.23
CA PRO A 90 -16.21 9.77 3.11
C PRO A 90 -16.58 8.42 3.76
N ALA A 91 -16.38 7.31 3.04
CA ALA A 91 -16.63 5.97 3.58
C ALA A 91 -15.69 5.67 4.75
N ILE A 92 -14.40 5.92 4.59
CA ILE A 92 -13.36 5.67 5.60
C ILE A 92 -13.58 6.55 6.83
N SER A 93 -13.76 7.86 6.65
CA SER A 93 -14.04 8.75 7.78
C SER A 93 -15.28 8.33 8.58
N ASN A 94 -16.35 7.85 7.92
CA ASN A 94 -17.53 7.34 8.62
C ASN A 94 -17.20 6.10 9.46
N VAL A 95 -16.45 5.13 8.91
CA VAL A 95 -16.00 3.94 9.67
C VAL A 95 -15.19 4.34 10.90
N LEU A 96 -14.24 5.28 10.74
CA LEU A 96 -13.41 5.76 11.86
C LEU A 96 -14.25 6.47 12.93
N TYR A 97 -15.25 7.28 12.55
CA TYR A 97 -16.14 7.92 13.52
C TYR A 97 -17.03 6.92 14.30
N GLU A 98 -17.37 5.79 13.68
CA GLU A 98 -18.16 4.74 14.31
C GLU A 98 -17.32 3.82 15.21
N ASN A 99 -16.03 3.62 14.87
CA ASN A 99 -15.09 2.80 15.63
C ASN A 99 -14.37 3.62 16.73
N GLN A 100 -15.06 3.85 17.85
CA GLN A 100 -14.52 4.64 18.97
C GLN A 100 -13.27 4.01 19.61
N ASP A 101 -13.20 2.68 19.70
CA ASP A 101 -12.08 1.99 20.33
C ASP A 101 -10.79 2.20 19.52
N LEU A 102 -10.87 2.11 18.18
CA LEU A 102 -9.74 2.41 17.29
C LEU A 102 -9.32 3.89 17.38
N MET A 103 -10.28 4.81 17.43
CA MET A 103 -9.95 6.23 17.59
C MET A 103 -9.30 6.52 18.94
N GLU A 104 -9.75 5.87 20.02
CA GLU A 104 -9.14 5.97 21.34
C GLU A 104 -7.72 5.38 21.37
N SER A 105 -7.45 4.26 20.67
CA SER A 105 -6.11 3.66 20.65
C SER A 105 -5.05 4.55 19.99
N TYR A 106 -5.46 5.46 19.11
CA TYR A 106 -4.60 6.44 18.45
C TYR A 106 -4.81 7.88 18.96
N ASP A 107 -5.25 8.06 20.21
CA ASP A 107 -5.41 9.38 20.85
C ASP A 107 -6.25 10.39 20.02
N TRP A 108 -7.23 9.86 19.29
CA TRP A 108 -8.10 10.61 18.37
C TRP A 108 -7.38 11.26 17.18
N ASP A 109 -6.16 10.81 16.87
CA ASP A 109 -5.45 11.20 15.66
C ASP A 109 -6.01 10.43 14.45
N ILE A 110 -6.87 11.12 13.69
CA ILE A 110 -7.59 10.51 12.57
C ILE A 110 -6.66 10.02 11.46
N GLU A 111 -5.51 10.65 11.23
CA GLU A 111 -4.59 10.19 10.17
C GLU A 111 -3.88 8.89 10.62
N LEU A 112 -3.53 8.75 11.90
CA LEU A 112 -2.95 7.50 12.42
C LEU A 112 -3.97 6.35 12.39
N ALA A 113 -5.18 6.58 12.91
CA ALA A 113 -6.25 5.58 12.87
C ALA A 113 -6.63 5.19 11.43
N SER A 114 -6.60 6.15 10.51
CA SER A 114 -6.81 5.90 9.09
C SER A 114 -5.67 5.12 8.44
N ALA A 115 -4.41 5.39 8.81
CA ALA A 115 -3.28 4.61 8.32
C ALA A 115 -3.36 3.15 8.80
N TYR A 116 -3.77 2.92 10.04
CA TYR A 116 -4.07 1.59 10.56
C TYR A 116 -5.19 0.89 9.79
N GLN A 117 -6.31 1.57 9.54
CA GLN A 117 -7.41 1.02 8.75
C GLN A 117 -6.96 0.66 7.32
N LEU A 118 -6.13 1.50 6.69
CA LEU A 118 -5.54 1.20 5.39
C LEU A 118 -4.63 -0.04 5.43
N GLY A 119 -3.93 -0.25 6.55
CA GLY A 119 -3.12 -1.45 6.79
C GLY A 119 -3.96 -2.72 6.77
N ILE A 120 -5.08 -2.73 7.50
CA ILE A 120 -6.04 -3.85 7.50
C ILE A 120 -6.55 -4.11 6.08
N GLU A 121 -7.04 -3.09 5.39
CA GLU A 121 -7.60 -3.27 4.04
C GLU A 121 -6.55 -3.68 3.01
N ALA A 122 -5.29 -3.30 3.22
CA ALA A 122 -4.18 -3.77 2.39
C ALA A 122 -3.86 -5.25 2.66
N GLU A 123 -3.93 -5.72 3.91
CA GLU A 123 -3.78 -7.14 4.24
C GLU A 123 -4.91 -7.99 3.63
N ASP A 124 -6.15 -7.55 3.80
CA ASP A 124 -7.37 -8.22 3.31
C ASP A 124 -7.33 -8.56 1.80
N ILE A 125 -6.62 -7.74 1.01
CA ILE A 125 -6.51 -7.95 -0.45
C ILE A 125 -5.26 -8.73 -0.87
N THR A 126 -4.27 -8.91 0.01
CA THR A 126 -3.01 -9.58 -0.37
C THR A 126 -3.14 -11.09 -0.34
N GLU A 127 -2.59 -11.76 -1.36
CA GLU A 127 -2.41 -13.22 -1.30
C GLU A 127 -1.10 -13.58 -0.56
N ASP A 128 -0.99 -14.83 -0.10
CA ASP A 128 0.11 -15.33 0.74
C ASP A 128 1.51 -14.85 0.30
N GLN A 129 1.81 -14.89 -0.99
CA GLN A 129 3.13 -14.49 -1.50
C GLN A 129 3.39 -12.99 -1.36
N THR A 130 2.39 -12.16 -1.62
CA THR A 130 2.48 -10.70 -1.50
C THR A 130 2.51 -10.29 -0.04
N TYR A 131 1.67 -10.93 0.79
CA TYR A 131 1.70 -10.76 2.23
C TYR A 131 3.08 -11.08 2.80
N ASP A 132 3.63 -12.27 2.53
CA ASP A 132 4.94 -12.70 3.03
C ASP A 132 6.06 -11.73 2.60
N ALA A 133 6.03 -11.24 1.35
CA ALA A 133 7.01 -10.28 0.86
C ALA A 133 6.95 -8.96 1.63
N ILE A 134 5.74 -8.43 1.90
CA ILE A 134 5.55 -7.18 2.64
C ILE A 134 5.84 -7.38 4.14
N ALA A 135 5.34 -8.46 4.74
CA ALA A 135 5.57 -8.79 6.14
C ALA A 135 7.06 -8.97 6.44
N SER A 136 7.84 -9.60 5.54
CA SER A 136 9.29 -9.73 5.71
C SER A 136 10.02 -8.37 5.81
N LEU A 137 9.52 -7.33 5.13
CA LEU A 137 10.03 -5.97 5.27
C LEU A 137 9.71 -5.39 6.65
N PHE A 138 8.48 -5.60 7.12
CA PHE A 138 8.00 -5.05 8.39
C PHE A 138 8.62 -5.72 9.60
N ASP A 139 8.85 -7.04 9.54
CA ASP A 139 9.53 -7.81 10.58
C ASP A 139 11.06 -7.63 10.59
N GLY A 140 11.59 -6.85 9.63
CA GLY A 140 13.03 -6.58 9.51
C GLY A 140 13.83 -7.79 9.00
N GLU A 141 13.17 -8.77 8.37
CA GLU A 141 13.78 -9.96 7.77
C GLU A 141 14.24 -9.73 6.32
N HIS A 142 13.89 -8.60 5.72
CA HIS A 142 14.31 -8.25 4.36
C HIS A 142 15.83 -8.01 4.25
N ASP A 143 16.46 -8.62 3.24
CA ASP A 143 17.94 -8.76 3.13
C ASP A 143 18.74 -7.45 3.18
N SER A 144 18.19 -6.35 2.66
CA SER A 144 18.94 -5.10 2.44
C SER A 144 18.18 -3.82 2.73
N LEU A 145 16.89 -3.91 3.04
CA LEU A 145 15.99 -2.77 3.22
C LEU A 145 15.33 -2.88 4.59
N ALA A 146 14.97 -1.74 5.16
CA ALA A 146 14.34 -1.65 6.46
C ALA A 146 13.30 -0.53 6.44
N VAL A 147 12.32 -0.62 7.33
CA VAL A 147 11.23 0.36 7.45
C VAL A 147 11.76 1.77 7.71
N GLU A 148 12.83 1.92 8.49
CA GLU A 148 13.44 3.23 8.77
C GLU A 148 13.91 3.91 7.48
N MET A 149 14.42 3.16 6.50
CA MET A 149 14.82 3.72 5.20
C MET A 149 13.60 4.22 4.42
N LEU A 150 12.49 3.49 4.48
CA LEU A 150 11.24 3.90 3.84
C LEU A 150 10.74 5.22 4.48
N VAL A 151 10.74 5.30 5.80
CA VAL A 151 10.34 6.50 6.55
C VAL A 151 11.28 7.68 6.26
N GLU A 152 12.59 7.47 6.18
CA GLU A 152 13.54 8.52 5.77
C GLU A 152 13.25 9.03 4.35
N GLU A 153 12.89 8.13 3.42
CA GLU A 153 12.58 8.47 2.03
C GLU A 153 11.21 9.16 1.87
N MET A 154 10.28 8.97 2.81
CA MET A 154 9.03 9.76 2.91
C MET A 154 9.31 11.24 3.23
N CYS A 155 10.37 11.52 3.98
CA CYS A 155 10.68 12.86 4.48
C CYS A 155 11.34 13.75 3.40
N GLU A 156 10.89 15.01 3.31
CA GLU A 156 11.66 16.09 2.71
C GLU A 156 12.64 16.71 3.70
N GLN A 157 12.23 16.83 4.97
CA GLN A 157 13.02 17.34 6.08
C GLN A 157 12.99 16.34 7.23
N VAL A 158 13.91 15.36 7.19
CA VAL A 158 13.99 14.25 8.15
C VAL A 158 13.99 14.74 9.60
N ASP A 159 14.67 15.84 9.90
CA ASP A 159 14.73 16.42 11.26
C ASP A 159 13.39 16.90 11.82
N ARG A 160 12.37 17.09 10.97
CA ARG A 160 11.06 17.61 11.36
C ARG A 160 9.93 16.63 11.13
N GLU A 161 10.07 15.78 10.12
CA GLU A 161 8.98 14.95 9.59
C GLU A 161 9.09 13.50 10.04
N TYR A 162 10.30 13.05 10.42
CA TYR A 162 10.56 11.63 10.68
C TYR A 162 9.63 11.04 11.75
N GLU A 163 9.50 11.69 12.93
CA GLU A 163 8.65 11.18 14.02
C GLU A 163 7.19 11.02 13.58
N ARG A 164 6.66 11.94 12.76
CA ARG A 164 5.27 11.86 12.27
C ARG A 164 5.12 10.75 11.23
N ASN A 165 6.04 10.68 10.29
CA ASN A 165 6.00 9.68 9.22
C ASN A 165 6.23 8.26 9.78
N GLU A 166 7.08 8.12 10.79
CA GLU A 166 7.28 6.88 11.54
C GLU A 166 6.00 6.45 12.25
N ALA A 167 5.30 7.37 12.93
CA ALA A 167 4.03 7.05 13.58
C ALA A 167 2.95 6.59 12.58
N LEU A 168 2.85 7.24 11.41
CA LEU A 168 1.93 6.83 10.34
C LEU A 168 2.30 5.45 9.78
N MET A 169 3.59 5.21 9.53
CA MET A 169 4.07 3.92 9.03
C MET A 169 3.82 2.81 10.05
N ASN A 170 4.09 3.04 11.33
CA ASN A 170 3.84 2.06 12.39
C ASN A 170 2.35 1.77 12.53
N ALA A 171 1.47 2.78 12.45
CA ALA A 171 0.03 2.54 12.46
C ALA A 171 -0.41 1.66 11.28
N PHE A 172 0.10 1.93 10.08
CA PHE A 172 -0.14 1.07 8.92
C PHE A 172 0.38 -0.37 9.13
N ILE A 173 1.60 -0.54 9.65
CA ILE A 173 2.18 -1.87 9.94
C ILE A 173 1.34 -2.61 10.98
N ASP A 174 0.94 -1.94 12.06
CA ASP A 174 0.09 -2.52 13.10
C ASP A 174 -1.25 -3.03 12.52
N GLY A 175 -1.80 -2.32 11.54
CA GLY A 175 -3.01 -2.73 10.83
C GLY A 175 -2.78 -3.90 9.89
N PHE A 176 -1.68 -3.85 9.11
CA PHE A 176 -1.34 -4.87 8.13
C PHE A 176 -0.91 -6.20 8.74
N LEU A 177 -0.23 -6.17 9.90
CA LEU A 177 0.19 -7.38 10.62
C LEU A 177 -0.82 -7.80 11.68
N ASN A 178 -1.95 -7.12 11.80
CA ASN A 178 -3.00 -7.53 12.71
C ASN A 178 -3.53 -8.88 12.23
N GLU A 179 -3.25 -9.95 12.97
CA GLU A 179 -3.92 -11.23 12.75
C GLU A 179 -5.41 -10.94 12.90
N SER A 180 -6.13 -10.85 11.77
CA SER A 180 -7.58 -10.84 11.74
C SER A 180 -7.99 -12.11 12.49
N SER A 181 -8.37 -11.93 13.76
CA SER A 181 -8.91 -13.02 14.55
C SER A 181 -10.18 -13.43 13.83
N ASP A 182 -10.08 -14.50 13.04
CA ASP A 182 -11.19 -15.21 12.42
C ASP A 182 -12.29 -15.34 13.47
N GLU A 183 -13.28 -14.45 13.43
CA GLU A 183 -14.52 -14.64 14.17
C GLU A 183 -15.30 -15.72 13.43
N GLU A 184 -15.26 -16.93 14.01
CA GLU A 184 -16.05 -18.13 13.67
C GLU A 184 -17.54 -17.87 13.35
#